data_AF-A0A2V9G9I1-F1
#
_entry.id   AF-A0A2V9G9I1-F1
#
_cell.length_a   1.000
_cell.length_b   1.000
_cell.length_c   1.000
_cell.angle_alpha   90.00
_cell.angle_beta   90.00
_cell.angle_gamma   90.00
#
_symmetry.space_group_name_H-M   'P 1'
#
loop_
_entity.id
_entity.type
_entity.pdbx_description
1 polymer ?
#
loop_
_entity_poly.entity_id
_entity_poly.type
_entity_poly.pdbx_seq_one_letter_code
_entity_poly.pdbx_strand_id
1 'polypeptide(L)'
;MRRRGVSLAAALLFSFPAGLLFMAAQGPPTANEDEQFNGRWDIKTSEERSRAWWLEIENAGTPTPKGKFITAFSGDLNGIEEISIKNGTLRFGWTRQEHPSPGAELVVRKLVYTAKLVNGKLQGAFEVEGSNQPLEWTGVRAPMIKDTDDGTWQEGMPIELFNGENMTGWVSWDGREPVGWSVKDGALASTGRGQDIVTQQKFWNFKLHVQFRLAQHSNSGVALRNRYEVQILDDYGRPPNAHSAGALYSRIAPSENASKPASEWETYDIRLVGRQVTVVFNGKKVIEKGVIDGLTAMAHDADEGKPGGIALQGDHGPVEFRKITITPLMH
;
A
#
# COMPACT_ATOMS: atom_id res chain seq x y z
N MET A 1 -105.46 -28.07 -15.28
CA MET A 1 -104.79 -26.89 -14.68
C MET A 1 -103.31 -27.20 -14.51
N ARG A 2 -102.42 -26.40 -15.16
CA ARG A 2 -100.96 -26.16 -14.87
C ARG A 2 -100.04 -27.38 -14.73
N ARG A 3 -98.77 -27.43 -15.13
CA ARG A 3 -97.78 -26.62 -15.87
C ARG A 3 -96.55 -27.54 -15.95
N ARG A 4 -95.72 -27.40 -17.02
CA ARG A 4 -94.23 -27.44 -17.07
C ARG A 4 -93.54 -28.61 -16.32
N GLY A 5 -92.77 -29.48 -16.96
CA GLY A 5 -91.62 -29.18 -17.81
C GLY A 5 -90.32 -29.22 -17.00
N VAL A 6 -89.27 -29.79 -17.61
CA VAL A 6 -87.82 -29.61 -17.39
C VAL A 6 -87.05 -30.91 -17.11
N SER A 7 -86.13 -31.14 -18.06
CA SER A 7 -85.09 -32.15 -18.18
C SER A 7 -83.94 -31.88 -17.19
N LEU A 8 -83.29 -32.92 -16.67
CA LEU A 8 -82.00 -32.81 -15.98
C LEU A 8 -80.96 -33.65 -16.73
N ALA A 9 -79.97 -32.96 -17.29
CA ALA A 9 -78.72 -33.52 -17.80
C ALA A 9 -77.60 -33.16 -16.80
N ALA A 10 -76.73 -34.12 -16.48
CA ALA A 10 -75.40 -33.90 -15.88
C ALA A 10 -74.55 -35.14 -16.22
N ALA A 11 -73.65 -35.06 -17.20
CA ALA A 11 -72.28 -34.51 -17.14
C ALA A 11 -71.25 -35.62 -16.81
N LEU A 12 -70.61 -36.15 -17.87
CA LEU A 12 -69.44 -37.01 -17.81
C LEU A 12 -68.24 -36.22 -17.29
N LEU A 13 -67.61 -36.70 -16.22
CA LEU A 13 -66.35 -36.19 -15.69
C LEU A 13 -65.18 -36.80 -16.47
N PHE A 14 -64.44 -35.98 -17.21
CA PHE A 14 -63.10 -36.32 -17.70
C PHE A 14 -62.07 -35.94 -16.64
N SER A 15 -61.32 -36.93 -16.14
CA SER A 15 -60.17 -36.73 -15.26
C SER A 15 -58.93 -36.37 -16.09
N PHE A 16 -58.37 -35.17 -15.90
CA PHE A 16 -57.02 -34.82 -16.37
C PHE A 16 -55.97 -35.36 -15.37
N PRO A 17 -54.83 -35.93 -15.81
CA PRO A 17 -53.73 -36.23 -14.91
C PRO A 17 -52.97 -34.95 -14.58
N ALA A 18 -52.76 -34.71 -13.28
CA ALA A 18 -51.98 -33.60 -12.76
C ALA A 18 -50.51 -33.74 -13.19
N GLY A 19 -50.01 -32.79 -13.96
CA GLY A 19 -48.58 -32.66 -14.26
C GLY A 19 -47.83 -32.18 -13.02
N LEU A 20 -46.88 -32.98 -12.53
CA LEU A 20 -45.90 -32.55 -11.55
C LEU A 20 -44.95 -31.53 -12.20
N LEU A 21 -45.13 -30.26 -11.84
CA LEU A 21 -44.15 -29.21 -12.06
C LEU A 21 -42.94 -29.46 -11.15
N PHE A 22 -41.82 -29.89 -11.74
CA PHE A 22 -40.52 -29.79 -11.09
C PHE A 22 -40.15 -28.31 -10.97
N MET A 23 -40.38 -27.70 -9.80
CA MET A 23 -39.67 -26.49 -9.44
C MET A 23 -38.22 -26.88 -9.14
N ALA A 24 -37.31 -26.55 -10.05
CA ALA A 24 -35.89 -26.54 -9.74
C ALA A 24 -35.69 -25.55 -8.58
N ALA A 25 -35.27 -26.05 -7.43
CA ALA A 25 -34.84 -25.22 -6.32
C ALA A 25 -33.64 -24.40 -6.83
N GLN A 26 -33.86 -23.10 -7.11
CA GLN A 26 -32.77 -22.17 -7.25
C GLN A 26 -32.10 -22.10 -5.88
N GLY A 27 -30.84 -22.55 -5.81
CA GLY A 27 -30.01 -22.31 -4.63
C GLY A 27 -29.97 -20.81 -4.31
N PRO A 28 -29.53 -20.43 -3.10
CA PRO A 28 -29.37 -19.03 -2.75
C PRO A 28 -28.57 -18.33 -3.86
N PRO A 29 -28.90 -17.07 -4.22
CA PRO A 29 -28.19 -16.34 -5.26
C PRO A 29 -26.69 -16.40 -4.92
N THR A 30 -25.92 -16.98 -5.85
CA THR A 30 -24.46 -16.93 -5.78
C THR A 30 -24.09 -15.46 -5.64
N ALA A 31 -23.26 -15.11 -4.65
CA ALA A 31 -22.67 -13.78 -4.55
C ALA A 31 -22.23 -13.35 -5.96
N ASN A 32 -22.57 -12.13 -6.38
CA ASN A 32 -22.19 -11.65 -7.69
C ASN A 32 -20.68 -11.90 -7.85
N GLU A 33 -20.26 -12.62 -8.89
CA GLU A 33 -18.86 -13.03 -9.04
C GLU A 33 -17.90 -11.82 -8.94
N ASP A 34 -18.39 -10.64 -9.33
CA ASP A 34 -17.72 -9.36 -9.21
C ASP A 34 -17.48 -8.90 -7.76
N GLU A 35 -18.31 -9.28 -6.78
CA GLU A 35 -18.10 -8.96 -5.35
C GLU A 35 -16.80 -9.52 -4.80
N GLN A 36 -16.29 -10.60 -5.40
CA GLN A 36 -15.04 -11.22 -4.98
C GLN A 36 -13.82 -10.32 -5.20
N PHE A 37 -13.92 -9.24 -5.99
CA PHE A 37 -12.81 -8.30 -6.14
C PHE A 37 -12.62 -7.41 -4.91
N ASN A 38 -13.64 -7.25 -4.05
CA ASN A 38 -13.55 -6.43 -2.83
C ASN A 38 -12.39 -6.84 -1.93
N GLY A 39 -11.82 -5.87 -1.22
CA GLY A 39 -10.72 -6.05 -0.28
C GLY A 39 -9.37 -5.61 -0.84
N ARG A 40 -8.32 -6.00 -0.12
CA ARG A 40 -6.93 -5.57 -0.36
C ARG A 40 -6.11 -6.65 -1.04
N TRP A 41 -5.21 -6.21 -1.92
CA TRP A 41 -4.40 -7.08 -2.76
C TRP A 41 -2.95 -6.60 -2.81
N ASP A 42 -2.03 -7.50 -2.48
CA ASP A 42 -0.59 -7.35 -2.64
C ASP A 42 -0.21 -7.80 -4.04
N ILE A 43 0.40 -6.92 -4.83
CA ILE A 43 0.64 -7.15 -6.25
C ILE A 43 2.14 -7.26 -6.54
N LYS A 44 2.48 -8.27 -7.34
CA LYS A 44 3.82 -8.52 -7.90
C LYS A 44 3.77 -8.43 -9.42
N THR A 45 4.73 -7.74 -10.00
CA THR A 45 4.91 -7.66 -11.46
C THR A 45 5.84 -8.78 -11.93
N SER A 46 5.84 -9.04 -13.24
CA SER A 46 6.73 -10.01 -13.89
C SER A 46 8.18 -9.52 -14.01
N GLU A 47 8.45 -8.24 -13.79
CA GLU A 47 9.80 -7.68 -13.78
C GLU A 47 10.49 -7.87 -12.42
N GLU A 48 11.80 -8.19 -12.43
CA GLU A 48 12.60 -8.40 -11.21
C GLU A 48 12.75 -7.14 -10.33
N ARG A 49 12.58 -5.94 -10.89
CA ARG A 49 12.69 -4.67 -10.16
C ARG A 49 11.33 -4.20 -9.64
N SER A 50 10.75 -4.95 -8.70
CA SER A 50 9.40 -4.68 -8.24
C SER A 50 9.39 -3.82 -6.98
N ARG A 51 9.35 -2.48 -7.12
CA ARG A 51 8.66 -1.69 -6.08
C ARG A 51 7.25 -2.26 -5.96
N ALA A 52 6.80 -2.45 -4.72
CA ALA A 52 5.59 -3.19 -4.44
C ALA A 52 4.35 -2.43 -4.91
N TRP A 53 3.41 -3.16 -5.53
CA TRP A 53 2.10 -2.61 -5.89
C TRP A 53 1.07 -3.07 -4.89
N TRP A 54 0.03 -2.27 -4.70
CA TRP A 54 -1.06 -2.59 -3.78
C TRP A 54 -2.37 -1.99 -4.27
N LEU A 55 -3.46 -2.74 -4.09
CA LEU A 55 -4.80 -2.38 -4.57
C LEU A 55 -5.83 -2.65 -3.48
N GLU A 56 -6.71 -1.68 -3.21
CA GLU A 56 -7.93 -1.86 -2.44
C GLU A 56 -9.13 -1.58 -3.32
N ILE A 57 -10.12 -2.48 -3.27
CA ILE A 57 -11.38 -2.36 -3.98
C ILE A 57 -12.52 -2.40 -2.96
N GLU A 58 -13.46 -1.49 -3.14
CA GLU A 58 -14.70 -1.41 -2.38
C GLU A 58 -15.90 -1.35 -3.31
N ASN A 59 -17.05 -1.83 -2.83
CA ASN A 59 -18.32 -1.83 -3.55
C ASN A 59 -18.28 -2.54 -4.91
N ALA A 60 -17.39 -3.52 -5.09
CA ALA A 60 -17.45 -4.42 -6.23
C ALA A 60 -18.76 -5.20 -6.20
N GLY A 61 -19.34 -5.45 -7.37
CA GLY A 61 -20.71 -5.98 -7.52
C GLY A 61 -21.82 -4.92 -7.50
N THR A 62 -21.47 -3.63 -7.26
CA THR A 62 -22.41 -2.50 -7.36
C THR A 62 -22.14 -1.66 -8.61
N PRO A 63 -23.06 -0.75 -9.00
CA PRO A 63 -22.83 0.20 -10.09
C PRO A 63 -21.70 1.20 -9.85
N THR A 64 -21.23 1.35 -8.60
CA THR A 64 -20.24 2.37 -8.21
C THR A 64 -19.07 1.76 -7.43
N PRO A 65 -18.26 0.88 -8.05
CA PRO A 65 -17.03 0.41 -7.43
C PRO A 65 -16.08 1.58 -7.20
N LYS A 66 -15.25 1.46 -6.16
CA LYS A 66 -14.18 2.40 -5.84
C LYS A 66 -12.91 1.62 -5.59
N GLY A 67 -11.77 2.29 -5.74
CA GLY A 67 -10.53 1.70 -5.28
C GLY A 67 -9.41 2.71 -5.09
N LYS A 68 -8.40 2.24 -4.37
CA LYS A 68 -7.13 2.93 -4.13
C LYS A 68 -6.02 2.06 -4.70
N PHE A 69 -5.01 2.69 -5.29
CA PHE A 69 -3.92 1.98 -5.91
C PHE A 69 -2.57 2.64 -5.64
N ILE A 70 -1.57 1.79 -5.41
CA ILE A 70 -0.19 2.18 -5.20
C ILE A 70 0.63 1.55 -6.32
N THR A 71 1.35 2.39 -7.06
CA THR A 71 2.19 1.96 -8.18
C THR A 71 3.66 2.16 -7.83
N ALA A 72 4.51 1.36 -8.47
CA ALA A 72 5.96 1.53 -8.42
C ALA A 72 6.45 2.91 -8.88
N PHE A 73 5.69 3.62 -9.73
CA PHE A 73 6.18 4.83 -10.40
C PHE A 73 6.28 6.05 -9.50
N SER A 74 5.43 6.18 -8.48
CA SER A 74 5.48 7.32 -7.56
C SER A 74 5.23 6.99 -6.09
N GLY A 75 4.72 5.80 -5.76
CA GLY A 75 4.47 5.41 -4.37
C GLY A 75 3.31 6.12 -3.66
N ASP A 76 2.69 7.11 -4.33
CA ASP A 76 1.53 7.82 -3.82
C ASP A 76 0.30 6.90 -3.68
N LEU A 77 -0.58 7.22 -2.73
CA LEU A 77 -1.93 6.66 -2.72
C LEU A 77 -2.73 7.35 -3.80
N ASN A 78 -3.01 6.64 -4.89
CA ASN A 78 -3.82 7.18 -5.97
C ASN A 78 -5.26 6.72 -5.78
N GLY A 79 -6.19 7.67 -5.77
CA GLY A 79 -7.58 7.36 -6.03
C GLY A 79 -7.71 6.90 -7.48
N ILE A 80 -8.40 5.78 -7.71
CA ILE A 80 -8.61 5.29 -9.06
C ILE A 80 -9.65 6.18 -9.75
N GLU A 81 -9.27 6.84 -10.85
CA GLU A 81 -10.14 7.73 -11.62
C GLU A 81 -11.23 6.95 -12.37
N GLU A 82 -10.84 5.87 -13.04
CA GLU A 82 -11.73 5.02 -13.78
C GLU A 82 -11.65 3.60 -13.23
N ILE A 83 -12.77 3.05 -12.78
CA ILE A 83 -12.87 1.65 -12.34
C ILE A 83 -14.15 1.02 -12.85
N SER A 84 -14.05 -0.21 -13.33
CA SER A 84 -15.19 -1.02 -13.74
C SER A 84 -14.91 -2.48 -13.42
N ILE A 85 -15.94 -3.18 -12.96
CA ILE A 85 -15.91 -4.62 -12.75
C ILE A 85 -17.16 -5.15 -13.41
N LYS A 86 -16.97 -5.95 -14.47
CA LYS A 86 -18.07 -6.50 -15.27
C LYS A 86 -17.70 -7.90 -15.72
N ASN A 87 -18.63 -8.85 -15.50
CA ASN A 87 -18.49 -10.22 -15.99
C ASN A 87 -17.15 -10.84 -15.59
N GLY A 88 -16.75 -10.70 -14.31
CA GLY A 88 -15.52 -11.26 -13.76
C GLY A 88 -14.23 -10.59 -14.22
N THR A 89 -14.31 -9.40 -14.84
CA THR A 89 -13.15 -8.64 -15.30
C THR A 89 -13.09 -7.29 -14.61
N LEU A 90 -12.04 -7.08 -13.82
CA LEU A 90 -11.66 -5.78 -13.29
C LEU A 90 -10.90 -5.01 -14.37
N ARG A 91 -11.26 -3.74 -14.54
CA ARG A 91 -10.48 -2.77 -15.30
C ARG A 91 -10.41 -1.48 -14.51
N PHE A 92 -9.22 -0.92 -14.36
CA PHE A 92 -9.03 0.39 -13.76
C PHE A 92 -7.90 1.19 -14.41
N GLY A 93 -7.82 2.49 -14.14
CA GLY A 93 -6.80 3.35 -14.71
C GLY A 93 -6.96 4.82 -14.37
N TRP A 94 -6.04 5.62 -14.90
CA TRP A 94 -6.06 7.08 -14.81
C TRP A 94 -5.32 7.68 -16.01
N THR A 95 -5.52 8.98 -16.18
CA THR A 95 -4.85 9.75 -17.22
C THR A 95 -3.66 10.50 -16.64
N ARG A 96 -2.48 10.35 -17.25
CA ARG A 96 -1.30 11.16 -16.94
C ARG A 96 -1.01 12.15 -18.05
N GLN A 97 -0.70 13.38 -17.64
CA GLN A 97 -0.14 14.39 -18.52
C GLN A 97 1.35 14.50 -18.21
N GLU A 98 2.19 14.32 -19.22
CA GLU A 98 3.63 14.37 -19.04
C GLU A 98 4.32 15.09 -20.20
N HIS A 99 5.40 15.80 -19.90
CA HIS A 99 6.35 16.24 -20.90
C HIS A 99 7.40 15.13 -21.07
N PRO A 100 7.45 14.45 -22.23
CA PRO A 100 8.35 13.30 -22.41
C PRO A 100 9.83 13.71 -22.37
N SER A 101 10.14 14.98 -22.59
CA SER A 101 11.45 15.60 -22.39
C SER A 101 11.32 17.09 -22.13
N PRO A 102 12.34 17.76 -21.56
CA PRO A 102 12.33 19.22 -21.41
C PRO A 102 12.05 19.93 -22.75
N GLY A 103 11.02 20.78 -22.79
CA GLY A 103 10.61 21.50 -24.00
C GLY A 103 9.74 20.71 -24.99
N ALA A 104 9.45 19.44 -24.75
CA ALA A 104 8.50 18.69 -25.57
C ALA A 104 7.06 19.09 -25.27
N GLU A 105 6.16 18.87 -26.23
CA GLU A 105 4.73 19.06 -26.02
C GLU A 105 4.19 18.10 -24.95
N LEU A 106 3.12 18.54 -24.29
CA LEU A 106 2.42 17.75 -23.29
C LEU A 106 1.77 16.54 -23.98
N VAL A 107 2.09 15.34 -23.51
CA VAL A 107 1.48 14.09 -23.97
C VAL A 107 0.52 13.60 -22.91
N VAL A 108 -0.67 13.19 -23.34
CA VAL A 108 -1.67 12.56 -22.50
C VAL A 108 -1.57 11.05 -22.68
N ARG A 109 -1.32 10.31 -21.60
CA ARG A 109 -1.25 8.85 -21.59
C ARG A 109 -2.30 8.28 -20.67
N LYS A 110 -2.99 7.24 -21.12
CA LYS A 110 -3.91 6.48 -20.28
C LYS A 110 -3.21 5.23 -19.74
N LEU A 111 -3.09 5.14 -18.43
CA LEU A 111 -2.56 3.96 -17.76
C LEU A 111 -3.72 3.00 -17.48
N VAL A 112 -3.62 1.77 -17.97
CA VAL A 112 -4.70 0.79 -17.97
C VAL A 112 -4.26 -0.48 -17.28
N TYR A 113 -5.05 -0.91 -16.31
CA TYR A 113 -4.85 -2.15 -15.57
C TYR A 113 -6.08 -3.01 -15.76
N THR A 114 -5.87 -4.29 -16.07
CA THR A 114 -6.95 -5.27 -16.18
C THR A 114 -6.61 -6.48 -15.34
N ALA A 115 -7.62 -7.15 -14.79
CA ALA A 115 -7.42 -8.41 -14.09
C ALA A 115 -8.66 -9.30 -14.07
N LYS A 116 -8.42 -10.60 -13.96
CA LYS A 116 -9.43 -11.61 -13.64
C LYS A 116 -9.07 -12.31 -12.35
N LEU A 117 -10.08 -12.83 -11.66
CA LEU A 117 -9.89 -13.69 -10.51
C LEU A 117 -9.75 -15.14 -10.97
N VAL A 118 -8.58 -15.74 -10.74
CA VAL A 118 -8.28 -17.13 -11.09
C VAL A 118 -7.74 -17.83 -9.85
N ASN A 119 -8.47 -18.83 -9.35
CA ASN A 119 -8.12 -19.59 -8.15
C ASN A 119 -7.82 -18.68 -6.92
N GLY A 120 -8.64 -17.64 -6.73
CA GLY A 120 -8.50 -16.70 -5.61
C GLY A 120 -7.35 -15.68 -5.75
N LYS A 121 -6.69 -15.61 -6.91
CA LYS A 121 -5.63 -14.63 -7.21
C LYS A 121 -6.04 -13.73 -8.36
N LEU A 122 -5.64 -12.47 -8.30
CA LEU A 122 -5.72 -11.60 -9.47
C LEU A 122 -4.63 -12.01 -10.45
N GLN A 123 -5.00 -12.18 -11.71
CA GLN A 123 -4.08 -12.29 -12.84
C GLN A 123 -4.41 -11.15 -13.79
N GLY A 124 -3.44 -10.29 -14.06
CA GLY A 124 -3.69 -9.05 -14.75
C GLY A 124 -2.52 -8.54 -15.55
N ALA A 125 -2.81 -7.52 -16.35
CA ALA A 125 -1.83 -6.81 -17.16
C ALA A 125 -1.95 -5.31 -16.94
N PHE A 126 -0.82 -4.62 -16.96
CA PHE A 126 -0.71 -3.17 -17.02
C PHE A 126 -0.24 -2.78 -18.42
N GLU A 127 -0.87 -1.78 -19.03
CA GLU A 127 -0.42 -1.20 -20.29
C GLU A 127 -0.61 0.31 -20.30
N VAL A 128 0.22 0.99 -21.10
CA VAL A 128 -0.10 2.34 -21.58
C VAL A 128 -0.96 2.14 -22.82
N GLU A 129 -2.13 2.77 -22.87
CA GLU A 129 -3.04 2.63 -24.01
C GLU A 129 -2.32 2.92 -25.34
N GLY A 130 -2.34 1.94 -26.24
CA GLY A 130 -1.67 1.99 -27.54
C GLY A 130 -0.20 1.54 -27.57
N SER A 131 0.41 1.15 -26.44
CA SER A 131 1.82 0.70 -26.43
C SER A 131 2.03 -0.72 -26.94
N ASN A 132 1.00 -1.59 -26.86
CA ASN A 132 1.08 -3.03 -27.14
C ASN A 132 2.20 -3.76 -26.37
N GLN A 133 2.60 -3.25 -25.21
CA GLN A 133 3.62 -3.83 -24.35
C GLN A 133 3.04 -4.00 -22.94
N PRO A 134 2.24 -5.06 -22.71
CA PRO A 134 1.67 -5.31 -21.40
C PRO A 134 2.75 -5.79 -20.42
N LEU A 135 2.72 -5.25 -19.21
CA LEU A 135 3.43 -5.77 -18.04
C LEU A 135 2.47 -6.68 -17.26
N GLU A 136 2.75 -7.98 -17.25
CA GLU A 136 1.97 -8.94 -16.48
C GLU A 136 2.21 -8.76 -14.97
N TRP A 137 1.14 -8.94 -14.20
CA TRP A 137 1.17 -8.87 -12.75
C TRP A 137 0.18 -9.85 -12.11
N THR A 138 0.46 -10.21 -10.87
CA THR A 138 -0.40 -11.08 -10.06
C THR A 138 -0.69 -10.43 -8.72
N GLY A 139 -1.92 -10.57 -8.25
CA GLY A 139 -2.35 -10.08 -6.94
C GLY A 139 -2.77 -11.22 -6.03
N VAL A 140 -2.31 -11.20 -4.79
CA VAL A 140 -2.76 -12.09 -3.72
C VAL A 140 -3.45 -11.27 -2.64
N ARG A 141 -4.30 -11.90 -1.82
CA ARG A 141 -4.94 -11.20 -0.71
C ARG A 141 -3.90 -10.62 0.23
N ALA A 142 -4.02 -9.33 0.51
CA ALA A 142 -3.20 -8.71 1.54
C ALA A 142 -3.53 -9.35 2.89
N PRO A 143 -2.54 -9.61 3.75
CA PRO A 143 -2.75 -10.32 4.99
C PRO A 143 -3.57 -9.47 5.98
N MET A 144 -4.43 -10.15 6.73
CA MET A 144 -5.06 -9.58 7.90
C MET A 144 -4.04 -9.52 9.04
N ILE A 145 -3.70 -8.31 9.46
CA ILE A 145 -2.82 -8.06 10.60
C ILE A 145 -3.73 -7.71 11.79
N LYS A 146 -3.74 -8.58 12.80
CA LYS A 146 -4.63 -8.45 13.96
C LYS A 146 -4.04 -7.65 15.11
N ASP A 147 -2.71 -7.56 15.16
CA ASP A 147 -1.99 -6.84 16.20
C ASP A 147 -2.43 -5.37 16.25
N THR A 148 -2.70 -4.90 17.46
CA THR A 148 -3.03 -3.51 17.76
C THR A 148 -2.17 -3.03 18.91
N ASP A 149 -1.89 -1.73 18.94
CA ASP A 149 -1.21 -1.08 20.06
C ASP A 149 -2.20 -0.87 21.21
N ASP A 150 -2.49 -1.94 21.93
CA ASP A 150 -3.40 -1.99 23.08
C ASP A 150 -2.70 -1.67 24.42
N GLY A 151 -1.40 -1.39 24.39
CA GLY A 151 -0.58 -1.09 25.57
C GLY A 151 -0.08 -2.32 26.33
N THR A 152 -0.32 -3.54 25.84
CA THR A 152 0.13 -4.78 26.50
C THR A 152 1.56 -5.20 26.12
N TRP A 153 2.04 -4.73 24.96
CA TRP A 153 3.36 -5.04 24.42
C TRP A 153 4.50 -4.61 25.34
N GLN A 154 5.38 -5.55 25.67
CA GLN A 154 6.57 -5.35 26.49
C GLN A 154 7.79 -5.02 25.63
N GLU A 155 8.66 -4.14 26.13
CA GLU A 155 9.89 -3.77 25.45
C GLU A 155 10.97 -4.85 25.64
N GLY A 156 11.54 -5.32 24.54
CA GLY A 156 12.72 -6.17 24.53
C GLY A 156 14.01 -5.39 24.77
N MET A 157 15.16 -6.04 24.54
CA MET A 157 16.46 -5.36 24.61
C MET A 157 16.65 -4.43 23.40
N PRO A 158 17.07 -3.17 23.61
CA PRO A 158 17.45 -2.28 22.52
C PRO A 158 18.65 -2.81 21.71
N ILE A 159 18.62 -2.58 20.40
CA ILE A 159 19.64 -2.98 19.43
C ILE A 159 20.06 -1.74 18.66
N GLU A 160 21.35 -1.43 18.67
CA GLU A 160 21.92 -0.38 17.83
C GLU A 160 22.09 -0.93 16.40
N LEU A 161 21.37 -0.35 15.45
CA LEU A 161 21.39 -0.74 14.04
C LEU A 161 22.54 -0.08 13.27
N PHE A 162 23.16 0.98 13.82
CA PHE A 162 24.33 1.62 13.25
C PHE A 162 25.43 1.73 14.31
N ASN A 163 26.65 1.31 13.94
CA ASN A 163 27.78 1.21 14.86
C ASN A 163 28.67 2.48 14.90
N GLY A 164 28.40 3.49 14.06
CA GLY A 164 29.22 4.70 14.00
C GLY A 164 30.51 4.57 13.18
N GLU A 165 30.86 3.39 12.70
CA GLU A 165 32.17 3.11 12.08
C GLU A 165 32.06 2.68 10.62
N ASN A 166 31.08 1.81 10.30
CA ASN A 166 30.93 1.23 8.97
C ASN A 166 29.48 0.79 8.71
N MET A 167 29.23 0.23 7.54
CA MET A 167 27.90 -0.22 7.10
C MET A 167 27.57 -1.67 7.51
N THR A 168 28.27 -2.26 8.49
CA THR A 168 27.97 -3.63 8.94
C THR A 168 26.49 -3.72 9.36
N GLY A 169 25.79 -4.72 8.81
CA GLY A 169 24.36 -4.93 9.05
C GLY A 169 23.43 -4.21 8.06
N TRP A 170 23.97 -3.39 7.14
CA TRP A 170 23.25 -2.72 6.06
C TRP A 170 23.64 -3.28 4.70
N VAL A 171 22.67 -3.38 3.79
CA VAL A 171 22.88 -3.80 2.40
C VAL A 171 22.08 -2.90 1.46
N SER A 172 22.51 -2.78 0.20
CA SER A 172 21.65 -2.23 -0.86
C SER A 172 20.37 -3.05 -0.96
N TRP A 173 19.23 -2.39 -1.09
CA TRP A 173 17.91 -3.06 -1.13
C TRP A 173 17.78 -4.07 -2.29
N ASP A 174 18.47 -3.83 -3.40
CA ASP A 174 18.45 -4.66 -4.61
C ASP A 174 19.79 -5.38 -4.87
N GLY A 175 20.73 -5.29 -3.93
CA GLY A 175 22.05 -5.91 -4.04
C GLY A 175 22.99 -5.28 -5.07
N ARG A 176 22.64 -4.13 -5.69
CA ARG A 176 23.53 -3.43 -6.62
C ARG A 176 24.58 -2.60 -5.87
N GLU A 177 25.77 -2.59 -6.46
CA GLU A 177 26.93 -1.81 -6.03
C GLU A 177 27.41 -0.87 -7.16
N PRO A 178 28.06 0.28 -6.83
CA PRO A 178 28.30 0.78 -5.48
C PRO A 178 27.01 1.29 -4.83
N VAL A 179 26.84 1.03 -3.53
CA VAL A 179 25.67 1.44 -2.75
C VAL A 179 25.54 2.97 -2.61
N GLY A 180 26.64 3.71 -2.72
CA GLY A 180 26.65 5.18 -2.68
C GLY A 180 26.46 5.80 -1.29
N TRP A 181 26.74 5.02 -0.24
CA TRP A 181 26.78 5.46 1.15
C TRP A 181 28.20 5.34 1.73
N SER A 182 28.48 6.13 2.76
CA SER A 182 29.77 6.10 3.47
C SER A 182 29.56 6.46 4.94
N VAL A 183 30.57 6.24 5.78
CA VAL A 183 30.58 6.75 7.15
C VAL A 183 31.50 7.96 7.22
N LYS A 184 30.97 9.08 7.70
CA LYS A 184 31.68 10.35 7.87
C LYS A 184 31.40 10.92 9.26
N ASP A 185 32.46 11.22 10.00
CA ASP A 185 32.38 11.82 11.34
C ASP A 185 31.44 11.07 12.31
N GLY A 186 31.42 9.74 12.23
CA GLY A 186 30.55 8.89 13.05
C GLY A 186 29.10 8.81 12.58
N ALA A 187 28.78 9.31 11.39
CA ALA A 187 27.44 9.26 10.79
C ALA A 187 27.43 8.52 9.45
N LEU A 188 26.40 7.72 9.22
CA LEU A 188 26.10 7.10 7.94
C LEU A 188 25.54 8.16 6.99
N ALA A 189 26.17 8.37 5.84
CA ALA A 189 25.91 9.50 4.95
C ALA A 189 25.69 9.07 3.50
N SER A 190 24.68 9.64 2.86
CA SER A 190 24.48 9.63 1.40
C SER A 190 24.68 11.03 0.84
N THR A 191 25.22 11.12 -0.38
CA THR A 191 25.36 12.39 -1.13
C THR A 191 24.13 12.72 -1.98
N GLY A 192 23.04 11.95 -1.84
CA GLY A 192 21.84 12.07 -2.67
C GLY A 192 21.91 11.33 -4.00
N ARG A 193 22.85 10.38 -4.13
CA ARG A 193 23.00 9.49 -5.29
C ARG A 193 23.20 8.03 -4.87
N GLY A 194 22.92 7.72 -3.60
CA GLY A 194 23.00 6.37 -3.07
C GLY A 194 21.76 5.56 -3.40
N GLN A 195 21.87 4.24 -3.38
CA GLN A 195 20.71 3.36 -3.38
C GLN A 195 19.98 3.45 -2.04
N ASP A 196 18.73 2.99 -1.98
CA ASP A 196 18.13 2.71 -0.67
C ASP A 196 18.90 1.58 0.02
N ILE A 197 19.13 1.71 1.32
CA ILE A 197 19.79 0.68 2.12
C ILE A 197 18.83 0.12 3.14
N VAL A 198 18.97 -1.16 3.46
CA VAL A 198 18.09 -1.86 4.39
C VAL A 198 18.91 -2.68 5.39
N THR A 199 18.43 -2.76 6.62
CA THR A 199 19.03 -3.66 7.61
C THR A 199 18.85 -5.12 7.23
N GLN A 200 19.88 -5.94 7.44
CA GLN A 200 19.79 -7.39 7.27
C GLN A 200 18.84 -8.03 8.31
N GLN A 201 18.84 -7.50 9.53
CA GLN A 201 17.90 -7.90 10.57
C GLN A 201 16.48 -7.41 10.23
N LYS A 202 15.48 -8.23 10.57
CA LYS A 202 14.07 -7.97 10.29
C LYS A 202 13.29 -7.93 11.59
N PHE A 203 12.32 -7.01 11.65
CA PHE A 203 11.54 -6.71 12.84
C PHE A 203 10.05 -6.71 12.51
N TRP A 204 9.22 -7.05 13.49
CA TRP A 204 7.76 -7.04 13.36
C TRP A 204 7.16 -5.82 14.04
N ASN A 205 6.95 -5.89 15.36
CA ASN A 205 6.53 -4.78 16.19
C ASN A 205 7.75 -4.24 16.94
N PHE A 206 7.88 -2.91 17.00
CA PHE A 206 9.06 -2.28 17.57
C PHE A 206 8.84 -0.82 17.94
N LYS A 207 9.74 -0.30 18.77
CA LYS A 207 10.08 1.13 18.85
C LYS A 207 11.37 1.38 18.09
N LEU A 208 11.47 2.49 17.37
CA LEU A 208 12.64 2.89 16.60
C LEU A 208 12.99 4.34 16.94
N HIS A 209 14.22 4.57 17.39
CA HIS A 209 14.80 5.89 17.55
C HIS A 209 15.77 6.16 16.40
N VAL A 210 15.65 7.32 15.76
CA VAL A 210 16.51 7.74 14.65
C VAL A 210 16.97 9.18 14.89
N GLN A 211 18.27 9.43 14.73
CA GLN A 211 18.85 10.77 14.67
C GLN A 211 19.41 11.04 13.30
N PHE A 212 18.90 12.07 12.65
CA PHE A 212 19.25 12.41 11.27
C PHE A 212 19.46 13.91 11.09
N ARG A 213 20.13 14.29 10.01
CA ARG A 213 20.14 15.65 9.48
C ARG A 213 20.22 15.58 7.96
N LEU A 214 19.79 16.63 7.30
CA LEU A 214 19.74 16.72 5.84
C LEU A 214 20.21 18.08 5.37
N ALA A 215 20.73 18.14 4.14
CA ALA A 215 21.06 19.41 3.50
C ALA A 215 19.80 20.12 3.00
N GLN A 216 19.92 21.41 2.70
CA GLN A 216 18.84 22.18 2.11
C GLN A 216 18.37 21.53 0.80
N HIS A 217 17.06 21.56 0.55
CA HIS A 217 16.39 20.95 -0.61
C HIS A 217 16.52 19.43 -0.72
N SER A 218 16.89 18.75 0.37
CA SER A 218 17.00 17.29 0.40
C SER A 218 15.70 16.62 0.83
N ASN A 219 15.55 15.38 0.41
CA ASN A 219 14.48 14.46 0.75
C ASN A 219 15.13 13.09 1.04
N SER A 220 14.55 12.38 2.01
CA SER A 220 14.92 11.03 2.41
C SER A 220 13.68 10.40 3.07
N GLY A 221 13.81 9.17 3.52
CA GLY A 221 12.77 8.52 4.31
C GLY A 221 13.35 7.44 5.20
N VAL A 222 12.62 7.11 6.27
CA VAL A 222 12.86 5.90 7.06
C VAL A 222 11.69 4.94 6.82
N ALA A 223 11.95 3.85 6.10
CA ALA A 223 10.95 2.83 5.82
C ALA A 223 10.91 1.77 6.93
N LEU A 224 9.78 1.72 7.63
CA LEU A 224 9.43 0.72 8.63
C LEU A 224 9.09 -0.60 7.93
N ARG A 225 9.72 -1.69 8.36
CA ARG A 225 9.60 -3.03 7.73
C ARG A 225 9.84 -3.01 6.21
N ASN A 226 10.68 -2.08 5.72
CA ASN A 226 10.98 -1.92 4.30
C ASN A 226 9.75 -1.58 3.43
N ARG A 227 8.70 -1.00 4.04
CA ARG A 227 7.36 -0.84 3.42
C ARG A 227 6.65 0.48 3.73
N TYR A 228 6.85 1.04 4.93
CA TYR A 228 6.08 2.20 5.39
C TYR A 228 7.00 3.35 5.78
N GLU A 229 7.01 4.37 4.96
CA GLU A 229 7.93 5.50 5.01
C GLU A 229 7.44 6.57 5.97
N VAL A 230 8.24 6.84 6.99
CA VAL A 230 8.18 8.11 7.72
C VAL A 230 9.09 9.09 7.00
N GLN A 231 8.48 10.14 6.47
CA GLN A 231 9.10 11.06 5.52
C GLN A 231 10.14 11.96 6.18
N ILE A 232 11.30 12.15 5.54
CA ILE A 232 12.31 13.15 5.90
C ILE A 232 12.38 14.18 4.77
N LEU A 233 12.10 15.45 5.04
CA LEU A 233 12.05 16.47 4.01
C LEU A 233 12.50 17.83 4.55
N ASP A 234 13.23 18.60 3.74
CA ASP A 234 13.55 20.00 4.06
C ASP A 234 12.32 20.88 3.77
N ASP A 235 11.40 20.95 4.74
CA ASP A 235 10.17 21.72 4.65
C ASP A 235 9.89 22.61 5.87
N TYR A 236 10.93 22.95 6.64
CA TYR A 236 10.83 23.77 7.85
C TYR A 236 9.97 25.03 7.67
N GLY A 237 9.04 25.22 8.61
CA GLY A 237 8.12 26.36 8.63
C GLY A 237 6.97 26.28 7.62
N ARG A 238 6.85 25.20 6.83
CA ARG A 238 5.72 25.00 5.91
C ARG A 238 4.53 24.31 6.59
N PRO A 239 3.29 24.62 6.19
CA PRO A 239 2.11 23.89 6.66
C PRO A 239 2.23 22.39 6.38
N PRO A 240 1.96 21.51 7.36
CA PRO A 240 2.12 20.08 7.19
C PRO A 240 1.07 19.50 6.23
N ASN A 241 1.48 18.53 5.42
CA ASN A 241 0.60 17.69 4.63
C ASN A 241 1.10 16.23 4.62
N ALA A 242 0.45 15.34 3.86
CA ALA A 242 0.79 13.92 3.83
C ALA A 242 2.16 13.61 3.18
N HIS A 243 2.84 14.60 2.62
CA HIS A 243 4.19 14.51 2.04
C HIS A 243 5.23 15.33 2.84
N SER A 244 4.84 15.93 3.97
CA SER A 244 5.73 16.70 4.84
C SER A 244 6.61 15.84 5.73
N ALA A 245 7.67 16.44 6.30
CA ALA A 245 8.52 15.77 7.28
C ALA A 245 7.71 15.24 8.48
N GLY A 246 7.93 13.97 8.85
CA GLY A 246 7.19 13.28 9.91
C GLY A 246 5.85 12.68 9.47
N ALA A 247 5.43 12.88 8.22
CA ALA A 247 4.27 12.19 7.66
C ALA A 247 4.54 10.69 7.51
N LEU A 248 3.48 9.89 7.62
CA LEU A 248 3.46 8.60 6.93
C LEU A 248 3.17 8.89 5.46
N TYR A 249 4.18 8.73 4.60
CA TYR A 249 4.18 9.27 3.24
C TYR A 249 2.90 8.96 2.45
N SER A 250 2.22 10.01 2.00
CA SER A 250 0.98 9.97 1.21
C SER A 250 -0.19 9.23 1.92
N ARG A 251 -0.12 9.03 3.24
CA ARG A 251 -1.18 8.37 4.04
C ARG A 251 -1.67 9.26 5.18
N ILE A 252 -0.78 9.66 6.07
CA ILE A 252 -1.15 10.37 7.30
C ILE A 252 -0.26 11.60 7.43
N ALA A 253 -0.88 12.78 7.35
CA ALA A 253 -0.20 14.04 7.61
C ALA A 253 0.13 14.16 9.11
N PRO A 254 1.29 14.74 9.46
CA PRO A 254 1.61 15.06 10.85
C PRO A 254 0.71 16.19 11.34
N SER A 255 0.35 16.18 12.63
CA SER A 255 -0.51 17.21 13.22
C SER A 255 0.12 18.61 13.23
N GLU A 256 1.44 18.68 13.22
CA GLU A 256 2.22 19.91 13.10
C GLU A 256 3.55 19.61 12.39
N ASN A 257 4.13 20.63 11.76
CA ASN A 257 5.51 20.54 11.28
C ASN A 257 6.45 20.80 12.46
N ALA A 258 7.10 19.74 12.95
CA ALA A 258 8.05 19.79 14.05
C ALA A 258 9.51 19.76 13.58
N SER A 259 9.77 19.96 12.29
CA SER A 259 11.13 19.99 11.75
C SER A 259 11.92 21.19 12.26
N LYS A 260 13.23 21.14 12.05
CA LYS A 260 14.20 22.21 12.29
C LYS A 260 14.77 22.68 10.95
N PRO A 261 15.44 23.85 10.93
CA PRO A 261 16.21 24.26 9.76
C PRO A 261 17.20 23.18 9.30
N ALA A 262 17.44 23.12 7.99
CA ALA A 262 18.39 22.18 7.39
C ALA A 262 19.76 22.20 8.09
N SER A 263 20.44 21.05 8.08
CA SER A 263 21.72 20.76 8.78
C SER A 263 21.65 20.62 10.30
N GLU A 264 20.53 20.97 10.95
CA GLU A 264 20.33 20.66 12.36
C GLU A 264 20.01 19.17 12.57
N TRP A 265 20.42 18.64 13.73
CA TRP A 265 20.08 17.28 14.10
C TRP A 265 18.64 17.19 14.59
N GLU A 266 17.93 16.25 13.98
CA GLU A 266 16.54 15.94 14.20
C GLU A 266 16.38 14.53 14.76
N THR A 267 15.20 14.25 15.33
CA THR A 267 14.89 12.99 15.98
C THR A 267 13.52 12.47 15.58
N TYR A 268 13.46 11.18 15.25
CA TYR A 268 12.21 10.42 15.26
C TYR A 268 12.24 9.36 16.35
N ASP A 269 11.18 9.32 17.15
CA ASP A 269 10.82 8.16 17.96
C ASP A 269 9.52 7.58 17.41
N ILE A 270 9.60 6.39 16.83
CA ILE A 270 8.52 5.74 16.10
C ILE A 270 8.14 4.47 16.85
N ARG A 271 6.85 4.25 17.07
CA ARG A 271 6.30 2.99 17.56
C ARG A 271 5.42 2.38 16.49
N LEU A 272 5.70 1.13 16.11
CA LEU A 272 4.90 0.36 15.17
C LEU A 272 4.42 -0.93 15.83
N VAL A 273 3.11 -1.13 15.85
CA VAL A 273 2.45 -2.37 16.26
C VAL A 273 1.39 -2.73 15.23
N GLY A 274 1.53 -3.88 14.58
CA GLY A 274 0.63 -4.28 13.51
C GLY A 274 0.61 -3.25 12.39
N ARG A 275 -0.49 -2.50 12.24
CA ARG A 275 -0.63 -1.35 11.32
C ARG A 275 -0.78 -0.01 12.04
N GLN A 276 -0.64 0.04 13.36
CA GLN A 276 -0.71 1.29 14.12
C GLN A 276 0.67 1.89 14.29
N VAL A 277 0.84 3.12 13.77
CA VAL A 277 2.07 3.89 13.87
C VAL A 277 1.86 5.11 14.76
N THR A 278 2.80 5.34 15.67
CA THR A 278 2.94 6.59 16.41
C THR A 278 4.29 7.19 16.06
N VAL A 279 4.32 8.48 15.73
CA VAL A 279 5.54 9.22 15.39
C VAL A 279 5.67 10.41 16.34
N VAL A 280 6.79 10.46 17.05
CA VAL A 280 7.23 11.63 17.79
C VAL A 280 8.40 12.24 17.03
N PHE A 281 8.23 13.49 16.59
CA PHE A 281 9.21 14.25 15.83
C PHE A 281 9.75 15.39 16.71
N ASN A 282 11.05 15.39 17.01
CA ASN A 282 11.69 16.42 17.84
C ASN A 282 10.97 16.63 19.19
N GLY A 283 10.57 15.52 19.81
CA GLY A 283 9.84 15.52 21.10
C GLY A 283 8.35 15.82 21.01
N LYS A 284 7.81 16.14 19.83
CA LYS A 284 6.37 16.39 19.62
C LYS A 284 5.70 15.18 18.99
N LYS A 285 4.61 14.70 19.57
CA LYS A 285 3.84 13.57 19.03
C LYS A 285 3.00 14.07 17.85
N VAL A 286 3.45 13.79 16.63
CA VAL A 286 2.83 14.31 15.40
C VAL A 286 1.87 13.33 14.73
N ILE A 287 2.01 12.04 15.00
CA ILE A 287 1.04 10.99 14.63
C ILE A 287 0.81 10.12 15.86
N GLU A 288 -0.44 9.89 16.23
CA GLU A 288 -0.83 9.04 17.37
C GLU A 288 -1.70 7.87 16.91
N LYS A 289 -1.16 6.66 17.03
CA LYS A 289 -1.82 5.38 16.65
C LYS A 289 -2.53 5.43 15.29
N GLY A 290 -1.93 6.12 14.32
CA GLY A 290 -2.43 6.21 12.95
C GLY A 290 -2.46 4.82 12.31
N VAL A 291 -3.55 4.49 11.61
CA VAL A 291 -3.70 3.19 10.92
C VAL A 291 -3.13 3.30 9.52
N ILE A 292 -2.14 2.46 9.22
CA ILE A 292 -1.52 2.39 7.91
C ILE A 292 -2.49 1.71 6.93
N ASP A 293 -2.97 2.46 5.94
CA ASP A 293 -3.89 1.96 4.92
C ASP A 293 -3.24 0.93 3.98
N GLY A 294 -1.96 1.10 3.66
CA GLY A 294 -1.20 0.23 2.76
C GLY A 294 0.26 0.67 2.63
N LEU A 295 0.97 0.09 1.66
CA LEU A 295 2.38 0.34 1.36
C LEU A 295 2.67 1.83 1.05
N THR A 296 3.91 2.30 1.17
CA THR A 296 4.35 3.64 0.74
C THR A 296 5.44 3.56 -0.35
N ALA A 297 6.02 4.70 -0.76
CA ALA A 297 6.91 4.77 -1.91
C ALA A 297 8.19 3.93 -1.79
N MET A 298 8.70 3.77 -0.57
CA MET A 298 9.84 2.92 -0.25
C MET A 298 9.51 1.43 -0.07
N ALA A 299 8.32 0.96 -0.47
CA ALA A 299 8.01 -0.47 -0.38
C ALA A 299 8.71 -1.27 -1.48
N HIS A 300 9.70 -2.07 -1.11
CA HIS A 300 10.43 -2.94 -2.04
C HIS A 300 9.85 -4.36 -2.14
N ASP A 301 8.89 -4.69 -1.27
CA ASP A 301 8.10 -5.92 -1.35
C ASP A 301 6.70 -5.70 -0.76
N ALA A 302 5.73 -6.52 -1.18
CA ALA A 302 4.35 -6.42 -0.76
C ALA A 302 4.00 -7.32 0.44
N ASP A 303 4.98 -7.99 1.08
CA ASP A 303 4.70 -9.03 2.08
C ASP A 303 4.38 -8.41 3.47
N GLU A 304 3.34 -7.57 3.58
CA GLU A 304 2.98 -6.80 4.79
C GLU A 304 2.83 -7.66 6.06
N GLY A 305 2.49 -8.94 5.90
CA GLY A 305 2.30 -9.91 6.98
C GLY A 305 3.60 -10.52 7.52
N LYS A 306 4.77 -10.08 7.05
CA LYS A 306 6.08 -10.59 7.46
C LYS A 306 6.94 -9.51 8.13
N PRO A 307 7.85 -9.90 9.05
CA PRO A 307 8.92 -9.01 9.51
C PRO A 307 9.72 -8.43 8.35
N GLY A 308 10.19 -7.20 8.49
CA GLY A 308 11.00 -6.50 7.49
C GLY A 308 12.11 -5.68 8.13
N GLY A 309 13.11 -5.29 7.34
CA GLY A 309 14.20 -4.43 7.82
C GLY A 309 13.78 -2.98 8.00
N ILE A 310 14.68 -2.16 8.52
CA ILE A 310 14.56 -0.70 8.49
C ILE A 310 15.33 -0.23 7.25
N ALA A 311 14.69 0.57 6.40
CA ALA A 311 15.30 1.10 5.20
C ALA A 311 15.48 2.62 5.25
N LEU A 312 16.53 3.12 4.59
CA LEU A 312 16.87 4.53 4.49
C LEU A 312 16.97 4.93 3.01
N GLN A 313 16.31 6.02 2.63
CA GLN A 313 16.35 6.52 1.26
C GLN A 313 17.64 7.30 1.01
N GLY A 314 18.30 7.04 -0.12
CA GLY A 314 19.64 7.56 -0.41
C GLY A 314 19.75 8.48 -1.63
N ASP A 315 18.70 8.63 -2.42
CA ASP A 315 18.76 9.12 -3.81
C ASP A 315 18.17 10.52 -4.04
N HIS A 316 17.70 11.22 -2.99
CA HIS A 316 17.01 12.51 -3.11
C HIS A 316 17.67 13.67 -2.33
N GLY A 317 19.00 13.67 -2.26
CA GLY A 317 19.80 14.74 -1.67
C GLY A 317 20.66 14.28 -0.47
N PRO A 318 21.61 15.11 -0.01
CA PRO A 318 22.48 14.73 1.09
C PRO A 318 21.73 14.55 2.42
N VAL A 319 21.95 13.41 3.05
CA VAL A 319 21.37 13.03 4.35
C VAL A 319 22.38 12.25 5.18
N GLU A 320 22.34 12.45 6.50
CA GLU A 320 23.21 11.77 7.46
C GLU A 320 22.41 11.22 8.64
N PHE A 321 22.79 10.04 9.12
CA PHE A 321 22.21 9.34 10.26
C PHE A 321 23.31 8.97 11.25
N ARG A 322 23.21 9.43 12.50
CA ARG A 322 24.26 9.15 13.53
C ARG A 322 23.85 8.15 14.60
N LYS A 323 22.55 7.93 14.78
CA LYS A 323 22.04 6.96 15.77
C LYS A 323 20.75 6.35 15.26
N ILE A 324 20.70 5.02 15.27
CA ILE A 324 19.53 4.24 14.86
C ILE A 324 19.40 3.09 15.85
N THR A 325 18.44 3.17 16.75
CA THR A 325 18.24 2.19 17.82
C THR A 325 16.86 1.60 17.71
N ILE A 326 16.75 0.28 17.66
CA ILE A 326 15.46 -0.43 17.62
C ILE A 326 15.24 -1.22 18.90
N THR A 327 14.03 -1.19 19.44
CA THR A 327 13.61 -1.98 20.59
C THR A 327 12.44 -2.86 20.16
N PRO A 328 12.63 -4.18 19.99
CA PRO A 328 11.55 -5.08 19.63
C PRO A 328 10.42 -5.03 20.68
N LEU A 329 9.19 -5.14 20.21
CA LEU A 329 8.01 -5.24 21.08
C LEU A 329 7.54 -6.69 21.10
N MET A 330 7.43 -7.23 22.31
CA MET A 330 7.12 -8.62 22.59
C MET A 330 5.74 -8.69 23.24
N HIS A 331 4.95 -9.69 22.86
CA HIS A 331 3.65 -10.01 23.45
C HIS A 331 3.65 -11.50 23.83
#